data_AF-A0A2D3WPK8-F1
#
_entry.id   AF-A0A2D3WPK8-F1
#
_cell.length_a   1.000
_cell.length_b   1.000
_cell.length_c   1.000
_cell.angle_alpha   90.00
_cell.angle_beta   90.00
_cell.angle_gamma   90.00
#
_symmetry.space_group_name_H-M   'P 1'
#
loop_
_entity.id
_entity.type
_entity.pdbx_description
1 polymer ?
#
loop_
_entity_poly.entity_id
_entity_poly.type
_entity_poly.pdbx_seq_one_letter_code
_entity_poly.pdbx_strand_id
1 'polypeptide(L)'
;MFNILREAQEQFQKIHKLLRSNALRNSAYYAHLSEATQEAYITMNEGMCANTTVCHQCAEQRDFLYSMLKVLEELETGTPLSQEYEERLKSFSEKVTEILKKISMVLTSL
;
A
#
# COMPACT_ATOMS: atom_id res chain seq x y z
N MET A 1 -12.48 -2.84 15.82
CA MET A 1 -11.58 -3.92 15.34
C MET A 1 -11.95 -4.42 13.95
N PHE A 2 -13.18 -4.93 13.74
CA PHE A 2 -13.65 -5.32 12.40
C PHE A 2 -13.67 -4.13 11.41
N ASN A 3 -14.05 -2.94 11.89
CA ASN A 3 -14.08 -1.72 11.06
C ASN A 3 -12.69 -1.32 10.57
N ILE A 4 -11.67 -1.35 11.43
CA ILE A 4 -10.27 -1.04 11.07
C ILE A 4 -9.73 -2.02 10.01
N LEU A 5 -10.04 -3.32 10.13
CA LEU A 5 -9.60 -4.30 9.13
C LEU A 5 -10.30 -4.10 7.78
N ARG A 6 -11.58 -3.70 7.79
CA ARG A 6 -12.32 -3.33 6.58
C ARG A 6 -11.77 -2.04 5.96
N GLU A 7 -11.52 -1.02 6.77
CA GLU A 7 -10.91 0.25 6.32
C GLU A 7 -9.54 -0.02 5.70
N ALA A 8 -8.69 -0.82 6.34
CA ALA A 8 -7.40 -1.22 5.78
C ALA A 8 -7.59 -1.97 4.46
N GLN A 9 -8.52 -2.93 4.40
CA GLN A 9 -8.83 -3.66 3.17
C GLN A 9 -9.23 -2.69 2.04
N GLU A 10 -10.06 -1.70 2.31
CA GLU A 10 -10.50 -0.69 1.35
C GLU A 10 -9.32 0.15 0.83
N GLN A 11 -8.45 0.63 1.71
CA GLN A 11 -7.27 1.42 1.29
C GLN A 11 -6.31 0.58 0.45
N PHE A 12 -5.98 -0.64 0.87
CA PHE A 12 -5.12 -1.53 0.09
C PHE A 12 -5.75 -1.95 -1.24
N GLN A 13 -7.08 -2.07 -1.32
CA GLN A 13 -7.78 -2.32 -2.59
C GLN A 13 -7.68 -1.13 -3.54
N LYS A 14 -7.69 0.12 -3.06
CA LYS A 14 -7.46 1.31 -3.90
C LYS A 14 -6.05 1.27 -4.50
N ILE A 15 -5.03 1.04 -3.68
CA ILE A 15 -3.64 0.90 -4.14
C ILE A 15 -3.52 -0.21 -5.19
N HIS A 16 -4.10 -1.38 -4.90
CA HIS A 16 -4.06 -2.53 -5.80
C HIS A 16 -4.74 -2.25 -7.16
N LYS A 17 -5.86 -1.52 -7.17
CA LYS A 17 -6.54 -1.09 -8.41
C LYS A 17 -5.69 -0.12 -9.21
N LEU A 18 -5.05 0.86 -8.55
CA LEU A 18 -4.18 1.83 -9.21
C LEU A 18 -2.97 1.13 -9.84
N LEU A 19 -2.26 0.27 -9.09
CA LEU A 19 -1.08 -0.46 -9.57
C LEU A 19 -1.36 -1.41 -10.75
N ARG A 20 -2.60 -1.90 -10.88
CA ARG A 20 -3.03 -2.77 -11.98
C ARG A 20 -3.73 -2.02 -13.12
N SER A 21 -3.96 -0.72 -12.97
CA SER A 21 -4.58 0.06 -14.02
C SER A 21 -3.62 0.20 -15.21
N ASN A 22 -4.17 0.16 -16.43
CA ASN A 22 -3.43 0.55 -17.64
C ASN A 22 -3.39 2.08 -17.81
N ALA A 23 -3.51 2.84 -16.72
CA ALA A 23 -3.47 4.29 -16.77
C ALA A 23 -2.08 4.77 -17.18
N LEU A 24 -2.04 5.92 -17.85
CA LEU A 24 -0.79 6.63 -18.11
C LEU A 24 -0.11 6.93 -16.76
N ARG A 25 1.11 6.42 -16.58
CA ARG A 25 1.94 6.63 -15.38
C ARG A 25 2.55 8.04 -15.37
N ASN A 26 1.68 9.04 -15.27
CA ASN A 26 2.04 10.46 -15.20
C ASN A 26 2.02 10.95 -13.73
N SER A 27 2.36 12.22 -13.51
CA SER A 27 2.39 12.83 -12.17
C SER A 27 1.06 12.64 -11.41
N ALA A 28 -0.09 12.81 -12.07
CA ALA A 28 -1.40 12.59 -11.44
C ALA A 28 -1.64 11.13 -11.01
N TYR A 29 -1.15 10.15 -11.79
CA TYR A 29 -1.18 8.74 -11.39
C TYR A 29 -0.38 8.51 -10.09
N TYR A 30 0.84 9.07 -10.01
CA TYR A 30 1.68 8.92 -8.83
C TYR A 30 1.12 9.67 -7.61
N ALA A 31 0.53 10.84 -7.79
CA ALA A 31 -0.16 11.58 -6.73
C ALA A 31 -1.33 10.76 -6.13
N HIS A 32 -2.21 10.19 -6.96
CA HIS A 32 -3.30 9.33 -6.48
C HIS A 32 -2.78 8.06 -5.78
N LEU A 33 -1.69 7.48 -6.31
CA LEU A 33 -1.06 6.32 -5.69
C LEU A 33 -0.41 6.68 -4.35
N SER A 34 0.19 7.86 -4.24
CA SER A 34 0.79 8.40 -3.01
C SER A 34 -0.28 8.63 -1.94
N GLU A 35 -1.37 9.29 -2.29
CA GLU A 35 -2.52 9.52 -1.39
C GLU A 35 -3.08 8.20 -0.84
N ALA A 36 -3.37 7.23 -1.73
CA ALA A 36 -3.87 5.93 -1.31
C ALA A 36 -2.87 5.18 -0.41
N THR A 37 -1.57 5.33 -0.68
CA THR A 37 -0.49 4.73 0.12
C THR A 37 -0.37 5.37 1.50
N GLN A 38 -0.54 6.69 1.59
CA GLN A 38 -0.52 7.44 2.83
C GLN A 38 -1.69 7.04 3.74
N GLU A 39 -2.89 6.92 3.18
CA GLU A 39 -4.09 6.46 3.90
C GLU A 39 -3.91 5.03 4.43
N ALA A 40 -3.34 4.13 3.63
CA ALA A 40 -3.03 2.77 4.07
C ALA A 40 -1.96 2.75 5.18
N TYR A 41 -0.94 3.60 5.08
CA TYR A 41 0.09 3.76 6.11
C TYR A 41 -0.52 4.21 7.45
N ILE A 42 -1.36 5.23 7.44
CA ILE A 42 -2.04 5.75 8.64
C ILE A 42 -2.93 4.66 9.25
N THR A 43 -3.77 4.02 8.43
CA THR A 43 -4.68 2.95 8.88
C THR A 43 -3.91 1.78 9.49
N MET A 44 -2.76 1.41 8.91
CA MET A 44 -1.90 0.38 9.48
C MET A 44 -1.32 0.80 10.83
N ASN A 45 -0.79 2.02 10.92
CA ASN A 45 -0.10 2.52 12.10
C ASN A 45 -1.05 2.73 13.28
N GLU A 46 -2.24 3.27 13.03
CA GLU A 46 -3.23 3.59 14.07
C GLU A 46 -4.09 2.38 14.46
N GLY A 47 -4.32 1.45 13.52
CA GLY A 47 -5.34 0.41 13.68
C GLY A 47 -4.83 -1.03 13.69
N MET A 48 -3.97 -1.40 12.74
CA MET A 48 -3.54 -2.80 12.57
C MET A 48 -2.35 -3.18 13.47
N CYS A 49 -1.37 -2.29 13.63
CA CYS A 49 -0.16 -2.59 14.41
C CYS A 49 -0.41 -2.66 15.92
N ALA A 50 -1.43 -1.96 16.42
CA ALA A 50 -1.87 -2.06 17.80
C ALA A 50 -2.47 -3.44 18.15
N ASN A 51 -2.83 -4.23 17.13
CA ASN A 51 -3.47 -5.53 17.29
C ASN A 51 -2.57 -6.64 16.71
N THR A 52 -1.73 -7.20 17.58
CA THR A 52 -0.63 -8.12 17.25
C THR A 52 -1.05 -9.40 16.51
N THR A 53 -2.34 -9.74 16.47
CA THR A 53 -2.86 -10.94 15.80
C THR A 53 -2.85 -10.86 14.28
N VAL A 54 -2.91 -9.66 13.71
CA VAL A 54 -3.05 -9.47 12.25
C VAL A 54 -1.69 -9.31 11.58
N CYS A 55 -0.69 -8.78 12.29
CA CYS A 55 0.60 -8.52 11.68
C CYS A 55 1.75 -8.48 12.72
N HIS A 56 2.38 -9.63 13.00
CA HIS A 56 3.69 -9.65 13.67
C HIS A 56 4.78 -8.88 12.89
N GLN A 57 4.54 -8.63 11.60
CA GLN A 57 5.41 -7.89 10.68
C GLN A 57 4.93 -6.45 10.45
N CYS A 58 4.10 -5.88 11.34
CA CYS A 58 3.47 -4.59 11.07
C CYS A 58 4.49 -3.46 10.89
N ALA A 59 5.58 -3.48 11.66
CA ALA A 59 6.69 -2.56 11.50
C ALA A 59 7.34 -2.67 10.10
N GLU A 60 7.62 -3.89 9.64
CA GLU A 60 8.22 -4.12 8.31
C GLU A 60 7.29 -3.64 7.18
N GLN A 61 5.99 -3.92 7.29
CA GLN A 61 5.01 -3.48 6.29
C GLN A 61 4.86 -1.96 6.27
N ARG A 62 4.83 -1.32 7.44
CA ARG A 62 4.80 0.13 7.58
C ARG A 62 6.05 0.79 6.99
N ASP A 63 7.22 0.26 7.32
CA ASP A 63 8.50 0.79 6.83
C ASP A 63 8.60 0.62 5.31
N PHE A 64 8.06 -0.48 4.77
CA PHE A 64 7.93 -0.68 3.34
C PHE A 64 7.01 0.36 2.69
N LEU A 65 5.81 0.61 3.22
CA LEU A 65 4.91 1.67 2.72
C LEU A 65 5.57 3.04 2.75
N TYR A 66 6.27 3.37 3.83
CA TYR A 66 7.02 4.62 3.93
C TYR A 66 8.12 4.73 2.87
N SER A 67 8.83 3.64 2.58
CA SER A 67 9.83 3.62 1.51
C SER A 67 9.19 3.86 0.13
N MET A 68 7.98 3.34 -0.09
CA MET A 68 7.26 3.55 -1.34
C MET A 68 6.72 4.97 -1.48
N LEU A 69 6.29 5.62 -0.38
CA LEU A 69 5.87 7.02 -0.42
C LEU A 69 6.98 7.94 -0.97
N LYS A 70 8.24 7.71 -0.59
CA LYS A 70 9.38 8.45 -1.13
C LYS A 70 9.58 8.22 -2.62
N VAL A 71 9.48 6.96 -3.06
CA VAL A 71 9.56 6.62 -4.49
C VAL A 71 8.44 7.31 -5.28
N LEU A 72 7.22 7.35 -4.73
CA LEU A 72 6.08 7.99 -5.39
C LEU A 72 6.24 9.51 -5.45
N GLU A 73 6.76 10.15 -4.41
CA GLU A 73 7.07 11.58 -4.39
C GLU A 73 8.13 11.96 -5.45
N GLU A 74 9.19 11.14 -5.58
CA GLU A 74 10.21 11.33 -6.62
C GLU A 74 9.63 11.21 -8.04
N LEU A 75 8.76 10.22 -8.25
CA LEU A 75 8.09 10.01 -9.55
C LEU A 75 7.03 11.11 -9.83
N GLU A 76 6.34 11.61 -8.81
CA GLU A 76 5.38 12.70 -8.91
C GLU A 76 6.04 14.01 -9.31
N THR A 77 7.22 14.29 -8.75
CA THR A 77 8.02 15.50 -9.00
C THR A 77 8.77 15.48 -10.33
N GLY A 78 8.60 14.42 -11.13
CA GLY A 78 9.08 14.34 -12.51
C GLY A 78 10.36 13.55 -12.72
N THR A 79 10.80 12.77 -11.71
CA THR A 79 11.90 11.83 -11.91
C THR A 79 11.51 10.80 -12.98
N PRO A 80 12.35 10.56 -14.00
CA PRO A 80 12.05 9.57 -15.04
C PRO A 80 11.87 8.18 -14.44
N LEU A 81 10.90 7.42 -14.96
CA LEU A 81 10.70 6.04 -14.58
C LEU A 81 11.90 5.19 -15.06
N SER A 82 12.78 4.84 -14.13
CA SER A 82 13.92 3.96 -14.34
C SER A 82 13.52 2.49 -14.11
N GLN A 83 14.37 1.56 -14.55
CA GLN A 83 14.18 0.13 -14.27
C GLN A 83 14.11 -0.14 -12.75
N GLU A 84 14.91 0.56 -11.94
CA GLU A 84 14.86 0.42 -10.48
C GLU A 84 13.48 0.79 -9.93
N TYR A 85 12.89 1.90 -10.38
CA TYR A 85 11.56 2.29 -9.95
C TYR A 85 10.47 1.33 -10.45
N GLU A 86 10.62 0.75 -11.64
CA GLU A 86 9.72 -0.30 -12.11
C GLU A 86 9.76 -1.55 -11.22
N GLU A 87 10.96 -1.97 -10.82
CA GLU A 87 11.15 -3.09 -9.89
C GLU A 87 10.52 -2.78 -8.52
N ARG A 88 10.72 -1.55 -8.01
CA ARG A 88 10.07 -1.09 -6.76
C ARG A 88 8.55 -1.11 -6.85
N LEU A 89 7.96 -0.61 -7.95
CA LEU A 89 6.51 -0.63 -8.17
C LEU A 89 5.96 -2.06 -8.32
N LYS A 90 6.73 -2.97 -8.92
CA LYS A 90 6.38 -4.39 -8.99
C LYS A 90 6.36 -5.02 -7.60
N SER A 91 7.44 -4.84 -6.82
CA SER A 91 7.49 -5.29 -5.42
C SER A 91 6.38 -4.69 -4.58
N PHE A 92 6.00 -3.43 -4.85
CA PHE A 92 4.87 -2.80 -4.19
C PHE A 92 3.55 -3.53 -4.47
N SER A 93 3.28 -3.85 -5.74
CA SER A 93 2.09 -4.61 -6.13
C SER A 93 2.05 -6.00 -5.47
N GLU A 94 3.19 -6.68 -5.38
CA GLU A 94 3.31 -7.99 -4.72
C GLU A 94 3.01 -7.89 -3.23
N LYS A 95 3.61 -6.92 -2.53
CA LYS A 95 3.41 -6.72 -1.09
C LYS A 95 1.97 -6.32 -0.76
N VAL A 96 1.36 -5.44 -1.55
CA VAL A 96 -0.06 -5.05 -1.39
C VAL A 96 -0.98 -6.26 -1.55
N THR A 97 -0.68 -7.13 -2.52
CA THR A 97 -1.45 -8.38 -2.72
C THR A 97 -1.32 -9.32 -1.53
N GLU A 98 -0.12 -9.45 -0.95
CA GLU A 98 0.12 -10.25 0.25
C GLU A 98 -0.67 -9.72 1.46
N ILE A 99 -0.64 -8.41 1.69
CA ILE A 99 -1.37 -7.75 2.79
C ILE A 99 -2.89 -7.98 2.64
N LEU A 100 -3.43 -7.78 1.44
CA LEU A 100 -4.85 -8.01 1.17
C LEU A 100 -5.27 -9.45 1.44
N LYS A 101 -4.42 -10.43 1.09
CA LYS A 101 -4.68 -11.85 1.41
C LYS A 101 -4.73 -12.07 2.92
N LYS A 102 -3.75 -11.53 3.67
CA LYS A 102 -3.70 -11.65 5.14
C LYS A 102 -4.94 -11.03 5.80
N ILE A 103 -5.32 -9.81 5.41
CA ILE A 103 -6.53 -9.14 5.91
C ILE A 103 -7.78 -9.98 5.61
N SER A 104 -7.90 -10.50 4.37
CA SER A 104 -9.06 -11.31 3.97
C SER A 104 -9.16 -12.63 4.73
N MET A 105 -8.03 -13.29 5.01
CA MET A 105 -7.99 -14.51 5.83
C MET A 105 -8.50 -14.25 7.25
N VAL A 106 -8.07 -13.15 7.89
CA VAL A 106 -8.54 -12.78 9.23
C VAL A 106 -10.04 -12.47 9.20
N LEU A 107 -10.51 -11.69 8.23
CA LEU A 107 -11.93 -11.33 8.11
C LEU A 107 -12.85 -12.53 7.84
N THR A 108 -12.35 -13.57 7.17
CA THR A 108 -13.11 -14.80 6.88
C THR A 108 -13.09 -15.80 8.05
N SER A 109 -12.10 -15.69 8.93
CA SER A 109 -11.92 -16.58 10.10
C SER A 109 -12.60 -16.05 11.37
N LEU A 110 -13.23 -14.87 11.29
CA LEU A 110 -14.02 -14.21 12.33
C LEU A 110 -15.51 -14.47 12.12
#